data_AF-A0A7S0VXH3-F1
#
_entry.id   AF-A0A7S0VXH3-F1
#
_cell.length_a   1.000
_cell.length_b   1.000
_cell.length_c   1.000
_cell.angle_alpha   90.00
_cell.angle_beta   90.00
_cell.angle_gamma   90.00
#
_symmetry.space_group_name_H-M   'P 1'
#
loop_
_entity.id
_entity.type
_entity.pdbx_description
1 polymer ?
#
loop_
_entity_poly.entity_id
_entity_poly.type
_entity_poly.pdbx_seq_one_letter_code
_entity_poly.pdbx_strand_id
1 'polypeptide(L)'
;TTVTLSVVGDTAVYVGVFCIFGDVEVAAVSGAAGSYAYSCRAPSVAGAGSVAFRVVEGAGRRELAAGLQYEFYLDASVTGVFPTGGTLSGATMVSVIGTGF
;
A
#
# COMPACT_ATOMS: atom_id res chain seq x y z
N THR A 1 -2.00 -3.30 3.42
CA THR A 1 -2.13 -2.40 2.25
C THR A 1 -1.47 -3.01 1.04
N THR A 2 -1.99 -2.77 -0.17
CA THR A 2 -1.37 -3.24 -1.42
C THR A 2 -0.72 -2.05 -2.13
N VAL A 3 0.55 -2.19 -2.48
CA VAL A 3 1.30 -1.22 -3.28
C VAL A 3 1.30 -1.69 -4.73
N THR A 4 0.82 -0.86 -5.64
CA THR A 4 0.81 -1.13 -7.07
C THR A 4 1.95 -0.40 -7.76
N LEU A 5 2.71 -1.13 -8.56
CA LEU A 5 3.80 -0.62 -9.39
C LEU A 5 3.34 -0.66 -10.84
N SER A 6 3.40 0.47 -11.53
CA SER A 6 3.16 0.55 -12.97
C SER A 6 4.44 0.94 -13.68
N VAL A 7 4.85 0.16 -14.68
CA VAL A 7 5.95 0.53 -15.56
C VAL A 7 5.43 1.50 -16.60
N VAL A 8 6.11 2.64 -16.77
CA VAL A 8 5.75 3.67 -17.74
C VAL A 8 6.95 3.92 -18.65
N GLY A 9 6.71 3.96 -19.96
CA GLY A 9 7.76 4.24 -20.96
C GLY A 9 8.61 3.04 -21.36
N ASP A 10 8.30 1.85 -20.84
CA ASP A 10 8.95 0.59 -21.17
C ASP A 10 7.88 -0.50 -21.38
N THR A 11 8.12 -1.41 -22.31
CA THR A 11 7.29 -2.61 -22.57
C THR A 11 7.93 -3.88 -22.03
N ALA A 12 9.06 -3.77 -21.32
CA ALA A 12 9.70 -4.89 -20.67
C ALA A 12 8.78 -5.52 -19.63
N VAL A 13 8.72 -6.84 -19.67
CA VAL A 13 8.10 -7.65 -18.62
C VAL A 13 9.21 -8.08 -17.69
N TYR A 14 9.20 -7.53 -16.48
CA TYR A 14 10.11 -7.93 -15.41
C TYR A 14 9.66 -9.23 -14.76
N VAL A 15 10.63 -10.09 -14.43
CA VAL A 15 10.38 -11.43 -13.86
C VAL A 15 11.02 -11.52 -12.47
N GLY A 16 10.25 -11.96 -11.49
CA GLY A 16 10.72 -12.02 -10.10
C GLY A 16 10.95 -10.63 -9.52
N VAL A 17 9.92 -9.78 -9.54
CA VAL A 17 9.97 -8.45 -8.93
C VAL A 17 9.73 -8.58 -7.42
N PHE A 18 10.47 -7.81 -6.63
CA PHE A 18 10.35 -7.75 -5.18
C PHE A 18 10.24 -6.31 -4.72
N CYS A 19 9.32 -6.05 -3.80
CA CYS A 19 9.24 -4.80 -3.04
C CYS A 19 9.96 -4.95 -1.71
N ILE A 20 10.76 -3.96 -1.35
CA ILE A 20 11.50 -3.96 -0.09
C ILE A 20 11.06 -2.77 0.74
N PHE A 21 10.51 -3.05 1.92
CA PHE A 21 10.06 -2.11 2.92
C PHE A 21 11.06 -2.10 4.07
N GLY A 22 12.00 -1.16 4.06
CA GLY A 22 13.18 -1.14 4.94
C GLY A 22 14.06 -2.36 4.67
N ASP A 23 13.97 -3.33 5.59
CA ASP A 23 14.69 -4.60 5.54
C ASP A 23 13.79 -5.80 5.22
N VAL A 24 12.48 -5.58 5.06
CA VAL A 24 11.51 -6.64 4.77
C VAL A 24 11.28 -6.73 3.27
N GLU A 25 11.59 -7.89 2.70
CA GLU A 25 11.38 -8.19 1.28
C GLU A 25 10.05 -8.92 1.06
N VAL A 26 9.30 -8.50 0.05
CA VAL A 26 8.02 -9.07 -0.34
C VAL A 26 8.01 -9.32 -1.85
N ALA A 27 7.72 -10.56 -2.25
CA ALA A 27 7.53 -10.90 -3.65
C ALA A 27 6.33 -10.17 -4.25
N ALA A 28 6.52 -9.59 -5.43
CA ALA A 28 5.45 -8.95 -6.18
C ALA A 28 4.65 -9.99 -6.98
N VAL A 29 3.36 -9.73 -7.12
CA VAL A 29 2.45 -10.45 -8.01
C VAL A 29 2.31 -9.64 -9.30
N SER A 30 2.60 -10.27 -10.44
CA SER A 30 2.35 -9.66 -11.76
C SER A 30 0.85 -9.54 -12.02
N GLY A 31 0.43 -8.46 -12.65
CA GLY A 31 -0.94 -8.27 -13.13
C GLY A 31 -1.30 -9.22 -14.28
N ALA A 32 -2.44 -8.96 -14.92
CA ALA A 32 -2.90 -9.73 -16.08
C ALA A 32 -1.85 -9.74 -17.21
N ALA A 33 -1.88 -10.78 -18.05
CA ALA A 33 -0.98 -10.86 -19.21
C ALA A 33 -1.13 -9.61 -20.10
N GLY A 34 0.00 -8.98 -20.44
CA GLY A 34 0.03 -7.72 -21.18
C GLY A 34 -0.15 -6.46 -20.34
N SER A 35 -0.36 -6.58 -19.01
CA SER A 35 -0.25 -5.45 -18.10
C SER A 35 1.20 -5.29 -17.63
N TYR A 36 1.70 -4.06 -17.64
CA TYR A 36 3.00 -3.70 -17.06
C TYR A 36 2.84 -3.28 -15.60
N ALA A 37 2.04 -4.07 -14.87
CA ALA A 37 1.63 -3.79 -13.50
C ALA A 37 2.07 -4.92 -12.58
N TYR A 38 2.57 -4.52 -11.41
CA TYR A 38 2.97 -5.43 -10.34
C TYR A 38 2.34 -4.96 -9.04
N SER A 39 2.14 -5.87 -8.10
CA SER A 39 1.59 -5.52 -6.79
C SER A 39 2.28 -6.25 -5.66
N CYS A 40 2.53 -5.54 -4.57
CA CYS A 40 3.12 -6.10 -3.36
C CYS A 40 2.20 -5.84 -2.18
N ARG A 41 2.03 -6.82 -1.31
CA ARG A 41 1.33 -6.63 -0.04
C ARG A 41 2.31 -6.09 0.98
N ALA A 42 2.12 -4.85 1.45
CA ALA A 42 2.93 -4.28 2.51
C ALA A 42 2.90 -5.20 3.76
N PRO A 43 4.04 -5.48 4.39
CA PRO A 43 4.10 -6.34 5.56
C PRO A 43 3.42 -5.71 6.77
N SER A 44 3.09 -6.52 7.77
CA SER A 44 2.67 -6.03 9.08
C SER A 44 3.88 -5.54 9.87
N VAL A 45 3.79 -4.35 10.46
CA VAL A 45 4.82 -3.77 11.33
C VAL A 45 4.24 -3.46 12.71
N ALA A 46 5.09 -3.38 13.73
CA ALA A 46 4.65 -3.17 15.11
C ALA A 46 4.32 -1.70 15.45
N GLY A 47 4.80 -0.75 14.65
CA GLY A 47 4.64 0.68 14.91
C GLY A 47 4.56 1.50 13.63
N ALA A 48 4.00 2.70 13.76
CA ALA A 48 3.96 3.68 12.69
C ALA A 48 5.34 4.28 12.43
N GLY A 49 5.53 4.75 11.20
CA GLY A 49 6.75 5.44 10.77
C GLY A 49 7.12 5.17 9.31
N SER A 50 8.03 6.01 8.83
CA SER A 50 8.63 5.91 7.50
C SER A 50 9.72 4.84 7.42
N VAL A 51 9.66 4.01 6.38
CA VAL A 51 10.76 3.12 5.98
C VAL A 51 11.20 3.42 4.56
N ALA A 52 12.48 3.16 4.25
CA ALA A 52 12.95 3.21 2.88
C ALA A 52 12.20 2.18 2.01
N PHE A 53 11.80 2.57 0.82
CA PHE A 53 11.13 1.70 -0.13
C PHE A 53 11.98 1.57 -1.40
N ARG A 54 12.18 0.34 -1.87
CA ARG A 54 12.85 0.07 -3.14
C ARG A 54 12.26 -1.15 -3.83
N VAL A 55 12.46 -1.23 -5.14
CA VAL A 55 11.98 -2.31 -5.98
C VAL A 55 13.17 -2.93 -6.69
N VAL A 56 13.27 -4.25 -6.66
CA VAL A 56 14.34 -5.00 -7.33
C VAL A 56 13.78 -6.11 -8.20
N GLU A 57 14.58 -6.58 -9.15
CA GLU A 57 14.26 -7.68 -10.04
C GLU A 57 15.29 -8.80 -9.96
N GLY A 58 14.78 -10.03 -9.91
CA GLY A 58 15.50 -11.26 -10.17
C GLY A 58 16.58 -11.60 -9.14
N ALA A 59 17.25 -12.74 -9.35
CA ALA A 59 18.32 -13.21 -8.47
C ALA A 59 19.54 -12.26 -8.44
N GLY A 60 19.75 -11.52 -9.55
CA GLY A 60 20.80 -10.50 -9.66
C GLY A 60 20.48 -9.21 -8.90
N ARG A 61 19.30 -9.09 -8.28
CA ARG A 61 18.89 -7.95 -7.44
C ARG A 61 19.01 -6.61 -8.19
N ARG A 62 18.65 -6.60 -9.47
CA ARG A 62 18.72 -5.40 -10.30
C ARG A 62 17.75 -4.35 -9.74
N GLU A 63 18.26 -3.18 -9.40
CA GLU A 63 17.43 -2.12 -8.85
C GLU A 63 16.55 -1.50 -9.95
N LEU A 64 15.23 -1.54 -9.73
CA LEU A 64 14.24 -0.92 -10.61
C LEU A 64 13.82 0.47 -10.11
N ALA A 65 13.77 0.65 -8.78
CA ALA A 65 13.45 1.91 -8.14
C ALA A 65 14.09 1.99 -6.75
N ALA A 66 14.59 3.16 -6.36
CA ALA A 66 15.15 3.42 -5.04
C ALA A 66 14.97 4.89 -4.62
N GLY A 67 15.35 5.21 -3.38
CA GLY A 67 15.18 6.55 -2.80
C GLY A 67 13.73 6.90 -2.44
N LEU A 68 12.82 5.91 -2.48
CA LEU A 68 11.42 6.09 -2.11
C LEU A 68 11.24 5.87 -0.61
N GLN A 69 10.11 6.34 -0.08
CA GLN A 69 9.71 6.08 1.30
C GLN A 69 8.27 5.54 1.33
N TYR A 70 8.03 4.65 2.29
CA TYR A 70 6.70 4.13 2.59
C TYR A 70 6.40 4.40 4.07
N GLU A 71 5.32 5.14 4.33
CA GLU A 71 4.87 5.49 5.68
C GLU A 71 3.84 4.47 6.16
N PHE A 72 4.11 3.85 7.31
CA PHE A 72 3.12 3.07 8.04
C PHE A 72 2.37 3.98 9.01
N TYR A 73 1.04 3.95 8.93
CA TYR A 73 0.17 4.66 9.86
C TYR A 73 -0.38 3.70 10.91
N LEU A 74 -0.80 4.26 12.04
CA LEU A 74 -1.62 3.53 13.00
C LEU A 74 -2.96 3.17 12.37
N ASP A 75 -3.50 2.01 12.76
CA ASP A 75 -4.82 1.60 12.32
C ASP A 75 -5.89 2.61 12.74
N ALA A 76 -6.85 2.85 11.85
CA ALA A 76 -8.00 3.68 12.15
C ALA A 76 -8.85 3.02 13.25
N SER A 77 -9.19 3.79 14.29
CA SER A 77 -10.03 3.34 15.39
C SER A 77 -11.19 4.31 15.57
N VAL A 78 -12.42 3.82 15.36
CA VAL A 78 -13.66 4.56 15.63
C VAL A 78 -14.02 4.40 17.10
N THR A 79 -14.17 5.52 17.81
CA THR A 79 -14.58 5.54 19.23
C THR A 79 -15.99 6.06 19.43
N GLY A 80 -16.59 6.71 18.42
CA GLY A 80 -17.97 7.17 18.51
C GLY A 80 -18.53 7.70 17.19
N VAL A 81 -19.84 7.95 17.21
CA VAL A 81 -20.57 8.58 16.10
C VAL A 81 -21.59 9.56 16.66
N PHE A 82 -21.81 10.69 15.99
CA PHE A 82 -22.78 11.69 16.42
C PHE A 82 -23.46 12.39 15.22
N PRO A 83 -24.79 12.54 15.20
CA PRO A 83 -25.74 11.96 16.15
C PRO A 83 -25.81 10.42 16.02
N THR A 84 -26.25 9.73 17.08
CA THR A 84 -26.45 8.27 17.09
C THR A 84 -27.79 7.83 16.50
N GLY A 85 -28.58 8.78 15.99
CA GLY A 85 -29.90 8.56 15.42
C GLY A 85 -30.21 9.63 14.37
N GLY A 86 -31.16 9.32 13.50
CA GLY A 86 -31.55 10.17 12.37
C GLY A 86 -33.00 9.99 11.99
N THR A 87 -33.42 10.74 10.97
CA THR A 87 -34.79 10.68 10.45
C THR A 87 -35.05 9.34 9.76
N LEU A 88 -36.31 8.87 9.79
CA LEU A 88 -36.74 7.67 9.05
C LEU A 88 -36.57 7.82 7.54
N SER A 89 -36.59 9.06 7.04
CA SER A 89 -36.34 9.40 5.64
C SER A 89 -34.86 9.33 5.23
N GLY A 90 -33.93 9.13 6.17
CA GLY A 90 -32.50 9.10 5.91
C GLY A 90 -31.86 10.48 5.73
N ALA A 91 -30.68 10.53 5.12
CA ALA A 91 -29.90 11.75 4.87
C ALA A 91 -29.45 12.54 6.12
N THR A 92 -29.54 11.94 7.32
CA THR A 92 -28.94 12.54 8.52
C THR A 92 -27.42 12.45 8.42
N MET A 93 -26.76 13.60 8.40
CA MET A 93 -25.29 13.67 8.42
C MET A 93 -24.78 13.21 9.78
N VAL A 94 -23.78 12.32 9.77
CA VAL A 94 -23.16 11.78 10.98
C VAL A 94 -21.67 12.08 10.96
N SER A 95 -21.18 12.58 12.09
CA SER A 95 -19.76 12.72 12.38
C SER A 95 -19.22 11.43 12.99
N VAL A 96 -18.10 10.95 12.47
CA VAL A 96 -17.36 9.82 13.03
C VAL A 96 -16.23 10.36 13.89
N ILE A 97 -16.13 9.86 15.12
CA ILE A 97 -15.13 10.25 16.10
C ILE A 97 -14.17 9.06 16.28
N GLY A 98 -12.87 9.34 16.30
CA GLY A 98 -11.84 8.31 16.35
C GLY A 98 -10.45 8.86 16.07
N THR A 99 -9.49 7.96 15.84
CA THR A 99 -8.08 8.26 15.59
C THR A 99 -7.57 7.46 14.38
N GLY A 100 -6.52 7.94 13.72
CA GLY A 100 -5.88 7.20 12.62
C GLY A 100 -6.68 7.17 11.31
N PHE A 101 -7.60 8.12 11.12
CA PHE A 101 -8.28 8.35 9.83
C PHE A 101 -7.40 9.14 8.86
#